data_AF-A0A0E0BIW6-F1
#
_entry.id   AF-A0A0E0BIW6-F1
#
_cell.length_a   1.000
_cell.length_b   1.000
_cell.length_c   1.000
_cell.angle_alpha   90.00
_cell.angle_beta   90.00
_cell.angle_gamma   90.00
#
_symmetry.space_group_name_H-M   'P 1'
#
loop_
_entity.id
_entity.type
_entity.pdbx_description
1 polymer ?
#
loop_
_entity_poly.entity_id
_entity_poly.type
_entity_poly.pdbx_seq_one_letter_code
_entity_poly.pdbx_strand_id
1 'polypeptide(L)'
;MARRIMDGRFGTRAQRVEEHADAGAETFDGVVMCTWLHDHPQFLLSPLYIGGDSYSGIIVPTLALAIDESNDSGDKPILNLMGYVAGNPVTDSQFDEDGKIPCLHGMGLISNELYECTKDINMLHVLEPLCEEVWSPRIHNTSATDGMSRLMLESARAADDDIIEFKCRKASYVVLKIWANDKTVRESLGVHKGTVGKWTRCNYDIDYIKDVYTVIMIVKVPFTGTQAWIRFLNLSVVDDWRPWYAAGQVAGFTRSHANNNLIYATVKGAGHTAPEYKPKECLEMFARWISGNTL
;
A
#
# COMPACT_ATOMS: atom_id res chain seq x y z
N MET A 1 21.07 -4.24 -13.34
CA MET A 1 21.09 -3.49 -12.06
C MET A 1 20.18 -4.16 -11.02
N ALA A 2 19.14 -4.89 -11.43
CA ALA A 2 18.39 -5.86 -10.60
C ALA A 2 19.22 -7.08 -10.13
N ARG A 3 20.21 -7.49 -10.94
CA ARG A 3 21.20 -8.56 -10.67
C ARG A 3 22.02 -8.47 -9.36
N ARG A 4 21.76 -7.50 -8.50
CA ARG A 4 22.41 -7.32 -7.18
C ARG A 4 21.41 -7.03 -6.06
N ILE A 5 20.10 -7.01 -6.35
CA ILE A 5 19.06 -6.88 -5.33
C ILE A 5 18.85 -8.22 -4.62
N MET A 6 19.13 -9.35 -5.30
CA MET A 6 18.90 -10.71 -4.78
C MET A 6 20.21 -11.53 -4.62
N ASP A 7 21.26 -11.14 -5.34
CA ASP A 7 22.58 -11.81 -5.36
C ASP A 7 23.39 -11.58 -4.06
N GLY A 8 23.04 -10.54 -3.31
CA GLY A 8 23.42 -10.42 -1.93
C GLY A 8 22.59 -11.41 -1.15
N ARG A 9 23.00 -12.70 -1.15
CA ARG A 9 22.51 -13.78 -0.29
C ARG A 9 21.78 -13.15 0.88
N PHE A 10 20.45 -13.08 0.79
CA PHE A 10 19.62 -12.77 1.94
C PHE A 10 20.18 -13.69 3.01
N GLY A 11 20.88 -13.11 4.00
CA GLY A 11 21.52 -13.91 5.03
C GLY A 11 20.44 -14.85 5.57
N THR A 12 20.82 -16.02 6.08
CA THR A 12 19.92 -17.09 6.56
C THR A 12 18.81 -16.67 7.57
N ARG A 13 18.70 -15.36 7.87
CA ARG A 13 17.62 -14.65 8.56
C ARG A 13 16.50 -14.10 7.66
N ALA A 14 16.78 -13.59 6.45
CA ALA A 14 15.75 -13.04 5.57
C ALA A 14 14.98 -14.15 4.81
N GLN A 15 15.67 -15.24 4.44
CA GLN A 15 15.01 -16.46 3.95
C GLN A 15 13.98 -17.05 4.93
N ARG A 16 14.14 -16.80 6.24
CA ARG A 16 13.18 -17.27 7.26
C ARG A 16 11.86 -16.49 7.28
N VAL A 17 11.82 -15.30 6.67
CA VAL A 17 10.60 -14.50 6.50
C VAL A 17 9.84 -14.96 5.25
N GLU A 18 10.55 -15.50 4.25
CA GLU A 18 10.03 -15.94 2.95
C GLU A 18 9.48 -17.38 2.94
N GLU A 19 9.86 -18.24 3.90
CA GLU A 19 9.39 -19.65 4.02
C GLU A 19 7.87 -19.82 4.28
N HIS A 20 7.11 -18.72 4.37
CA HIS A 20 5.67 -18.70 4.67
C HIS A 20 4.84 -17.80 3.75
N ALA A 21 5.35 -17.43 2.58
CA ALA A 21 4.65 -16.58 1.64
C ALA A 21 3.43 -17.30 1.02
N ASP A 22 2.40 -16.53 0.62
CA ASP A 22 1.19 -17.06 0.00
C ASP A 22 1.47 -17.46 -1.44
N ALA A 23 2.06 -18.65 -1.60
CA ALA A 23 2.47 -19.21 -2.88
C ALA A 23 1.32 -19.24 -3.92
N GLY A 24 0.06 -19.24 -3.46
CA GLY A 24 -1.12 -19.18 -4.33
C GLY A 24 -1.34 -17.81 -4.98
N ALA A 25 -1.12 -16.72 -4.24
CA ALA A 25 -1.22 -15.36 -4.77
C ALA A 25 -0.08 -15.04 -5.76
N GLU A 26 1.14 -15.47 -5.44
CA GLU A 26 2.33 -15.26 -6.28
C GLU A 26 2.21 -15.98 -7.63
N THR A 27 1.79 -17.25 -7.61
CA THR A 27 1.58 -18.01 -8.84
C THR A 27 0.44 -17.41 -9.66
N PHE A 28 -0.63 -16.94 -9.03
CA PHE A 28 -1.73 -16.28 -9.74
C PHE A 28 -1.28 -14.96 -10.39
N ASP A 29 -0.61 -14.08 -9.65
CA ASP A 29 -0.18 -12.78 -10.14
C ASP A 29 0.88 -12.91 -11.24
N GLY A 30 1.82 -13.85 -11.09
CA GLY A 30 2.79 -14.19 -12.13
C GLY A 30 2.12 -14.68 -13.42
N VAL A 31 1.10 -15.56 -13.31
CA VAL A 31 0.35 -16.06 -14.46
C VAL A 31 -0.45 -14.95 -15.14
N VAL A 32 -1.12 -14.09 -14.39
CA VAL A 32 -1.86 -12.93 -14.92
C VAL A 32 -0.92 -12.00 -15.67
N MET A 33 0.24 -11.68 -15.10
CA MET A 33 1.23 -10.80 -15.73
C MET A 33 1.80 -11.40 -17.01
N CYS A 34 2.19 -12.68 -17.01
CA CYS A 34 2.68 -13.36 -18.20
C CYS A 34 1.62 -13.44 -19.30
N THR A 35 0.36 -13.71 -18.95
CA THR A 35 -0.76 -13.72 -19.89
C THR A 35 -0.97 -12.32 -20.48
N TRP A 36 -0.98 -11.28 -19.64
CA TRP A 36 -1.16 -9.91 -20.11
C TRP A 36 -0.02 -9.47 -21.03
N LEU A 37 1.24 -9.82 -20.72
CA LEU A 37 2.39 -9.49 -21.56
C LEU A 37 2.44 -10.29 -22.87
N HIS A 38 1.86 -11.50 -22.88
CA HIS A 38 1.65 -12.24 -24.12
C HIS A 38 0.72 -11.48 -25.07
N ASP A 39 -0.37 -10.93 -24.54
CA ASP A 39 -1.35 -10.13 -25.30
C ASP A 39 -0.85 -8.70 -25.62
N HIS A 40 0.14 -8.21 -24.86
CA HIS A 40 0.68 -6.85 -24.99
C HIS A 40 2.22 -6.85 -25.12
N PRO A 41 2.78 -7.48 -26.17
CA PRO A 41 4.22 -7.70 -26.30
C PRO A 41 5.04 -6.40 -26.41
N GLN A 42 4.41 -5.27 -26.76
CA GLN A 42 5.06 -3.96 -26.80
C GLN A 42 5.62 -3.51 -25.45
N PHE A 43 5.16 -4.07 -24.33
CA PHE A 43 5.64 -3.73 -22.99
C PHE A 43 6.75 -4.66 -22.48
N LEU A 44 7.14 -5.70 -23.23
CA LEU A 44 8.17 -6.66 -22.78
C LEU A 44 9.54 -6.01 -22.52
N LEU A 45 9.86 -4.95 -23.25
CA LEU A 45 11.12 -4.21 -23.09
C LEU A 45 11.01 -3.04 -22.11
N SER A 46 9.79 -2.71 -21.67
CA SER A 46 9.56 -1.58 -20.77
C SER A 46 10.18 -1.86 -19.39
N PRO A 47 10.81 -0.85 -18.74
CA PRO A 47 11.19 -0.94 -17.35
C PRO A 47 10.00 -1.36 -16.47
N LEU A 48 10.13 -2.52 -15.80
CA LEU A 48 9.09 -3.05 -14.92
C LEU A 48 9.38 -2.67 -13.47
N TYR A 49 8.41 -2.02 -12.84
CA TYR A 49 8.42 -1.73 -11.41
C TYR A 49 7.16 -2.30 -10.77
N ILE A 50 7.30 -2.93 -9.60
CA ILE A 50 6.19 -3.54 -8.88
C ILE A 50 5.92 -2.72 -7.61
N GLY A 51 4.67 -2.38 -7.34
CA GLY A 51 4.31 -1.53 -6.22
C GLY A 51 3.06 -2.02 -5.50
N GLY A 52 3.01 -1.81 -4.19
CA GLY A 52 1.82 -2.09 -3.39
C GLY A 52 1.89 -1.52 -1.99
N ASP A 53 0.77 -1.56 -1.27
CA ASP A 53 0.67 -1.11 0.11
C ASP A 53 0.14 -2.19 1.06
N SER A 54 0.39 -2.04 2.36
CA SER A 54 -0.15 -2.94 3.38
C SER A 54 0.29 -4.40 3.19
N TYR A 55 -0.66 -5.32 2.97
CA TYR A 55 -0.39 -6.75 2.82
C TYR A 55 0.45 -7.07 1.57
N SER A 56 0.48 -6.17 0.59
CA SER A 56 1.41 -6.24 -0.53
C SER A 56 2.88 -6.20 -0.11
N GLY A 57 3.20 -5.88 1.15
CA GLY A 57 4.53 -6.08 1.72
C GLY A 57 5.01 -7.53 1.70
N ILE A 58 4.10 -8.50 1.61
CA ILE A 58 4.41 -9.92 1.38
C ILE A 58 4.42 -10.22 -0.13
N ILE A 59 3.36 -9.84 -0.84
CA ILE A 59 3.17 -10.19 -2.26
C ILE A 59 4.26 -9.60 -3.15
N VAL A 60 4.58 -8.30 -2.97
CA VAL A 60 5.46 -7.56 -3.88
C VAL A 60 6.90 -8.07 -3.85
N PRO A 61 7.55 -8.24 -2.68
CA PRO A 61 8.90 -8.80 -2.64
C PRO A 61 8.96 -10.22 -3.17
N THR A 62 8.00 -11.09 -2.85
CA THR A 62 8.05 -12.47 -3.33
C THR A 62 7.78 -12.58 -4.83
N LEU A 63 6.85 -11.79 -5.38
CA LEU A 63 6.66 -11.71 -6.83
C LEU A 63 7.92 -11.20 -7.55
N ALA A 64 8.59 -10.18 -6.98
CA ALA A 64 9.85 -9.67 -7.53
C ALA A 64 10.96 -10.73 -7.49
N LEU A 65 11.04 -11.52 -6.41
CA LEU A 65 11.97 -12.67 -6.31
C LEU A 65 11.69 -13.73 -7.36
N ALA A 66 10.43 -14.16 -7.50
CA ALA A 66 10.04 -15.17 -8.48
C ALA A 66 10.38 -14.74 -9.92
N ILE A 67 10.21 -13.46 -10.24
CA ILE A 67 10.58 -12.91 -11.55
C ILE A 67 12.10 -12.92 -11.76
N ASP A 68 12.88 -12.54 -10.75
CA ASP A 68 14.35 -12.52 -10.83
C ASP A 68 14.91 -13.94 -11.00
N GLU A 69 14.41 -14.92 -10.24
CA GLU A 69 14.79 -16.33 -10.35
C GLU A 69 14.40 -16.94 -11.70
N SER A 70 13.20 -16.61 -12.21
CA SER A 70 12.74 -17.06 -13.53
C SER A 70 13.58 -16.46 -14.66
N ASN A 71 13.95 -15.18 -14.56
CA ASN A 71 14.87 -14.51 -15.49
C ASN A 71 16.26 -15.16 -15.49
N ASP A 72 16.81 -15.48 -14.32
CA ASP A 72 18.12 -16.13 -14.19
C ASP A 72 18.12 -17.57 -14.71
N SER A 73 16.99 -18.27 -14.57
CA SER A 73 16.77 -19.60 -15.14
C SER A 73 16.59 -19.58 -16.67
N GLY A 74 16.39 -18.39 -17.26
CA GLY A 74 16.23 -18.21 -18.70
C GLY A 74 14.82 -18.51 -19.20
N ASP A 75 13.84 -18.61 -18.31
CA ASP A 75 12.44 -18.82 -18.65
C ASP A 75 11.89 -17.62 -19.44
N LYS A 76 10.89 -17.87 -20.29
CA LYS A 76 10.27 -16.85 -21.13
C LYS A 76 8.85 -16.54 -20.64
N PRO A 77 8.42 -15.26 -20.72
CA PRO A 77 9.18 -14.09 -21.17
C PRO A 77 10.20 -13.59 -20.13
N ILE A 78 11.35 -13.08 -20.59
CA ILE A 78 12.29 -12.37 -19.70
C ILE A 78 11.71 -10.98 -19.43
N LEU A 79 11.58 -10.63 -18.15
CA LEU A 79 10.99 -9.37 -17.71
C LEU A 79 12.07 -8.38 -17.29
N ASN A 80 11.98 -7.13 -17.76
CA ASN A 80 12.92 -6.07 -17.43
C ASN A 80 12.65 -5.47 -16.03
N LEU A 81 12.73 -6.29 -14.98
CA LEU A 81 12.52 -5.88 -13.60
C LEU A 81 13.58 -4.86 -13.16
N MET A 82 13.15 -3.68 -12.73
CA MET A 82 14.01 -2.59 -12.28
C MET A 82 14.03 -2.44 -10.76
N GLY A 83 12.94 -2.80 -10.09
CA GLY A 83 12.83 -2.73 -8.64
C GLY A 83 11.37 -2.76 -8.18
N TYR A 84 11.18 -2.68 -6.86
CA TYR A 84 9.85 -2.62 -6.26
C TYR A 84 9.75 -1.56 -5.17
N VAL A 85 8.52 -1.12 -4.89
CA VAL A 85 8.19 -0.17 -3.83
C VAL A 85 7.07 -0.72 -2.95
N ALA A 86 7.25 -0.63 -1.63
CA ALA A 86 6.28 -1.15 -0.67
C ALA A 86 5.88 -0.03 0.31
N GLY A 87 4.62 0.40 0.25
CA GLY A 87 4.07 1.49 1.06
C GLY A 87 3.43 0.97 2.34
N ASN A 88 3.93 1.40 3.51
CA ASN A 88 3.52 0.88 4.82
C ASN A 88 3.31 -0.65 4.81
N PRO A 89 4.35 -1.41 4.42
CA PRO A 89 4.24 -2.84 4.15
C PRO A 89 4.17 -3.65 5.44
N VAL A 90 3.28 -4.64 5.48
CA VAL A 90 3.43 -5.76 6.41
C VAL A 90 4.76 -6.44 6.09
N THR A 91 5.60 -6.64 7.09
CA THR A 91 6.93 -7.21 6.93
C THR A 91 7.06 -8.49 7.72
N ASP A 92 7.16 -8.38 9.04
CA ASP A 92 7.23 -9.49 9.97
C ASP A 92 6.39 -9.15 11.19
N SER A 93 5.52 -10.09 11.58
CA SER A 93 4.53 -9.89 12.63
C SER A 93 5.14 -9.49 13.96
N GLN A 94 6.34 -9.97 14.29
CA GLN A 94 6.99 -9.58 15.54
C GLN A 94 7.33 -8.09 15.52
N PHE A 95 7.98 -7.62 14.45
CA PHE A 95 8.38 -6.21 14.36
C PHE A 95 7.19 -5.27 14.15
N ASP A 96 6.20 -5.68 13.37
CA ASP A 96 5.00 -4.89 13.09
C ASP A 96 4.14 -4.71 14.36
N GLU A 97 4.01 -5.75 15.20
CA GLU A 97 3.32 -5.69 16.48
C GLU A 97 4.13 -4.92 17.54
N ASP A 98 5.41 -5.26 17.73
CA ASP A 98 6.29 -4.61 18.71
C ASP A 98 6.49 -3.11 18.39
N GLY A 99 6.35 -2.73 17.12
CA GLY A 99 6.46 -1.35 16.67
C GLY A 99 5.29 -0.45 17.10
N LYS A 100 4.11 -1.00 17.44
CA LYS A 100 2.89 -0.22 17.71
C LYS A 100 3.01 0.62 18.98
N ILE A 101 3.40 0.00 20.10
CA ILE A 101 3.49 0.70 21.38
C ILE A 101 4.53 1.84 21.34
N PRO A 102 5.77 1.64 20.84
CA PRO A 102 6.72 2.73 20.66
C PRO A 102 6.23 3.83 19.72
N CYS A 103 5.48 3.48 18.67
CA CYS A 103 4.89 4.45 17.73
C CYS A 103 3.88 5.36 18.47
N LEU A 104 2.92 4.76 19.17
CA LEU A 104 1.88 5.49 19.90
C LEU A 104 2.48 6.35 21.02
N HIS A 105 3.45 5.80 21.77
CA HIS A 105 4.15 6.54 22.82
C HIS A 105 4.95 7.71 22.23
N GLY A 106 5.69 7.48 21.13
CA GLY A 106 6.43 8.53 20.43
C GLY A 106 5.55 9.62 19.82
N MET A 107 4.28 9.29 19.52
CA MET A 107 3.27 10.25 19.09
C MET A 107 2.53 10.94 20.26
N GLY A 108 2.83 10.57 21.51
CA GLY A 108 2.18 11.11 22.71
C GLY A 108 0.73 10.63 22.89
N LEU A 109 0.34 9.55 22.21
CA LEU A 109 -1.04 9.02 22.22
C LEU A 109 -1.31 8.08 23.41
N ILE A 110 -0.25 7.51 24.00
CA ILE A 110 -0.32 6.71 25.22
C ILE A 110 0.71 7.22 26.24
N SER A 111 0.30 7.39 27.49
CA SER A 111 1.24 7.31 28.62
C SER A 111 1.53 5.83 28.90
N ASN A 112 2.54 5.52 29.72
CA ASN A 112 2.88 4.13 30.08
C ASN A 112 1.72 3.32 30.70
N GLU A 113 0.59 3.95 31.06
CA GLU A 113 -0.49 3.35 31.86
C GLU A 113 -1.88 3.36 31.17
N LEU A 114 -2.05 3.88 29.95
CA LEU A 114 -3.40 4.16 29.42
C LEU A 114 -3.72 3.53 28.04
N TYR A 115 -4.62 2.54 28.08
CA TYR A 115 -5.32 1.94 26.93
C TYR A 115 -6.67 2.64 26.62
N GLU A 116 -7.32 3.23 27.62
CA GLU A 116 -8.65 3.86 27.45
C GLU A 116 -8.63 5.16 26.62
N CYS A 117 -7.46 5.81 26.48
CA CYS A 117 -7.32 7.06 25.71
C CYS A 117 -7.21 6.85 24.20
N THR A 118 -6.97 5.61 23.73
CA THR A 118 -6.67 5.36 22.31
C THR A 118 -7.87 4.88 21.49
N LYS A 119 -9.04 4.67 22.11
CA LYS A 119 -10.22 4.11 21.44
C LYS A 119 -10.82 4.99 20.36
N ASP A 120 -10.61 6.30 20.44
CA ASP A 120 -11.15 7.29 19.49
C ASP A 120 -10.12 7.69 18.41
N ILE A 121 -8.96 7.02 18.35
CA ILE A 121 -7.89 7.33 17.39
C ILE A 121 -8.20 6.67 16.04
N ASN A 122 -8.10 7.45 14.95
CA ASN A 122 -8.15 6.88 13.62
C ASN A 122 -6.85 6.12 13.29
N MET A 123 -7.02 4.82 13.31
CA MET A 123 -6.12 3.74 12.91
C MET A 123 -5.35 3.90 11.61
N LEU A 124 -5.99 4.52 10.61
CA LEU A 124 -5.42 4.71 9.29
C LEU A 124 -4.65 6.04 9.21
N HIS A 125 -4.97 7.01 10.06
CA HIS A 125 -4.32 8.30 10.12
C HIS A 125 -4.59 9.02 11.45
N VAL A 126 -3.60 9.05 12.34
CA VAL A 126 -3.78 9.51 13.74
C VAL A 126 -4.24 10.96 13.90
N LEU A 127 -4.05 11.81 12.89
CA LEU A 127 -4.51 13.21 12.91
C LEU A 127 -5.94 13.40 12.34
N GLU A 128 -6.57 12.33 11.85
CA GLU A 128 -7.96 12.38 11.38
C GLU A 128 -8.91 11.85 12.45
N PRO A 129 -10.16 12.35 12.52
CA PRO A 129 -11.15 11.83 13.46
C PRO A 129 -11.46 10.36 13.15
N LEU A 130 -11.76 9.57 14.18
CA LEU A 130 -12.34 8.24 13.97
C LEU A 130 -13.75 8.39 13.42
N CYS A 131 -13.90 8.02 12.16
CA CYS A 131 -15.19 8.07 11.50
C CYS A 131 -15.92 6.75 11.73
N GLU A 132 -17.07 6.80 12.41
CA GLU A 132 -18.03 5.70 12.38
C GLU A 132 -18.33 5.35 10.91
N GLU A 133 -18.70 4.09 10.64
CA GLU A 133 -19.21 3.77 9.31
C GLU A 133 -20.31 4.79 8.97
N VAL A 134 -20.24 5.39 7.78
CA VAL A 134 -21.18 6.42 7.36
C VAL A 134 -22.56 5.78 7.16
N TRP A 135 -23.25 5.44 8.25
CA TRP A 135 -24.63 4.99 8.32
C TRP A 135 -25.51 6.22 8.43
N SER A 136 -25.40 7.12 7.44
CA SER A 136 -26.37 8.20 7.32
C SER A 136 -27.67 7.61 6.76
N PRO A 137 -28.80 7.65 7.48
CA PRO A 137 -30.08 7.07 7.03
C PRO A 137 -30.58 7.66 5.71
N ARG A 138 -30.08 8.83 5.31
CA ARG A 138 -30.40 9.50 4.04
C ARG A 138 -29.84 8.79 2.80
N ILE A 139 -28.80 7.98 2.94
CA ILE A 139 -28.19 7.23 1.82
C ILE A 139 -28.94 5.91 1.55
N HIS A 140 -29.62 5.36 2.56
CA HIS A 140 -30.31 4.07 2.44
C HIS A 140 -31.69 4.14 1.80
N ASN A 141 -32.36 5.31 1.85
CA ASN A 141 -33.76 5.41 1.43
C ASN A 141 -33.96 5.87 -0.02
N THR A 142 -32.87 6.02 -0.77
CA THR A 142 -32.94 6.12 -2.23
C THR A 142 -32.49 4.78 -2.77
N SER A 143 -33.44 4.01 -3.33
CA SER A 143 -33.11 3.13 -4.44
C SER A 143 -32.17 3.93 -5.34
N ALA A 144 -30.96 3.41 -5.57
CA ALA A 144 -29.93 4.07 -6.37
C ALA A 144 -30.53 4.38 -7.74
N THR A 145 -31.10 5.57 -7.84
CA THR A 145 -31.66 6.13 -9.05
C THR A 145 -30.63 7.13 -9.51
N ASP A 146 -30.37 7.05 -10.80
CA ASP A 146 -29.48 7.84 -11.65
C ASP A 146 -29.19 9.29 -11.17
N GLY A 147 -30.17 9.92 -10.51
CA GLY A 147 -30.06 11.25 -9.92
C GLY A 147 -29.01 11.43 -8.81
N MET A 148 -28.77 10.45 -7.92
CA MET A 148 -27.83 10.64 -6.79
C MET A 148 -26.37 10.53 -7.22
N SER A 149 -26.05 9.60 -8.12
CA SER A 149 -24.71 9.52 -8.75
C SER A 149 -24.40 10.79 -9.54
N ARG A 150 -25.40 11.33 -10.24
CA ARG A 150 -25.29 12.58 -10.99
C ARG A 150 -25.15 13.80 -10.08
N LEU A 151 -25.93 13.92 -9.01
CA LEU A 151 -25.78 14.97 -8.00
C LEU A 151 -24.40 14.94 -7.35
N MET A 152 -23.86 13.75 -7.01
CA MET A 152 -22.52 13.63 -6.42
C MET A 152 -21.41 13.98 -7.43
N LEU A 153 -21.57 13.64 -8.71
CA LEU A 153 -20.65 14.07 -9.78
C LEU A 153 -20.73 15.57 -10.08
N GLU A 154 -21.93 16.14 -10.07
CA GLU A 154 -22.19 17.57 -10.28
C GLU A 154 -21.65 18.39 -9.09
N SER A 155 -21.81 17.89 -7.86
CA SER A 155 -21.20 18.49 -6.65
C SER A 155 -19.68 18.43 -6.66
N ALA A 156 -19.07 17.37 -7.21
CA ALA A 156 -17.61 17.30 -7.39
C ALA A 156 -17.07 18.30 -8.44
N ARG A 157 -17.93 18.75 -9.37
CA ARG A 157 -17.60 19.78 -10.37
C ARG A 157 -17.88 21.20 -9.88
N ALA A 158 -18.82 21.36 -8.96
CA ALA A 158 -19.18 22.63 -8.32
C ALA A 158 -18.31 22.89 -7.08
N ALA A 159 -16.99 22.79 -7.22
CA ALA A 159 -16.04 23.19 -6.18
C ALA A 159 -16.06 24.71 -6.01
N ASP A 160 -17.09 25.18 -5.31
CA ASP A 160 -17.12 26.42 -4.56
C ASP A 160 -17.72 26.06 -3.19
N ASP A 161 -17.15 26.63 -2.15
CA ASP A 161 -17.20 26.17 -0.76
C ASP A 161 -18.61 25.81 -0.22
N ASP A 162 -18.66 24.86 0.72
CA ASP A 162 -19.72 24.63 1.74
C ASP A 162 -20.82 23.55 1.60
N ILE A 163 -20.85 22.64 0.61
CA ILE A 163 -21.92 21.59 0.60
C ILE A 163 -21.38 20.16 0.39
N ILE A 164 -20.64 19.70 1.41
CA ILE A 164 -20.58 18.37 2.03
C ILE A 164 -19.24 18.36 2.75
N GLU A 165 -19.24 18.71 4.03
CA GLU A 165 -18.05 18.63 4.87
C GLU A 165 -17.69 17.14 5.06
N PHE A 166 -16.93 16.57 4.12
CA PHE A 166 -16.33 15.26 4.29
C PHE A 166 -15.23 15.37 5.36
N LYS A 167 -15.64 15.44 6.63
CA LYS A 167 -14.74 15.28 7.79
C LYS A 167 -14.02 13.92 7.77
N CYS A 168 -14.48 13.00 6.91
CA CYS A 168 -14.12 11.59 6.87
C CYS A 168 -13.84 11.10 5.45
N ARG A 169 -12.59 10.70 5.16
CA ARG A 169 -12.22 10.10 3.86
C ARG A 169 -13.00 8.84 3.52
N LYS A 170 -13.52 8.12 4.53
CA LYS A 170 -14.38 6.93 4.35
C LYS A 170 -15.58 7.18 3.43
N ALA A 171 -16.05 8.42 3.31
CA ALA A 171 -17.15 8.74 2.41
C ALA A 171 -16.79 8.57 0.92
N SER A 172 -15.52 8.79 0.55
CA SER A 172 -15.03 8.49 -0.80
C SER A 172 -15.18 7.01 -1.16
N TYR A 173 -15.03 6.10 -0.17
CA TYR A 173 -15.21 4.66 -0.38
C TYR A 173 -16.69 4.28 -0.61
N VAL A 174 -17.63 5.04 -0.05
CA VAL A 174 -19.06 4.87 -0.33
C VAL A 174 -19.35 5.24 -1.79
N VAL A 175 -18.82 6.38 -2.25
CA VAL A 175 -18.95 6.82 -3.64
C VAL A 175 -18.31 5.81 -4.60
N LEU A 176 -17.11 5.30 -4.26
CA LEU A 176 -16.44 4.25 -5.02
C LEU A 176 -17.31 2.99 -5.14
N LYS A 177 -17.95 2.55 -4.04
CA LYS A 177 -18.83 1.38 -4.04
C LYS A 177 -20.06 1.58 -4.92
N ILE A 178 -20.63 2.79 -4.95
CA ILE A 178 -21.76 3.13 -5.82
C ILE A 178 -21.28 3.10 -7.28
N TRP A 179 -20.20 3.82 -7.59
CA TRP A 179 -19.62 3.90 -8.93
C TRP A 179 -19.23 2.52 -9.49
N ALA A 180 -18.48 1.70 -8.75
CA ALA A 180 -18.00 0.40 -9.21
C ALA A 180 -19.12 -0.65 -9.39
N ASN A 181 -20.28 -0.42 -8.78
CA ASN A 181 -21.45 -1.28 -8.92
C ASN A 181 -22.51 -0.72 -9.86
N ASP A 182 -22.31 0.48 -10.41
CA ASP A 182 -23.17 1.00 -11.46
C ASP A 182 -23.12 0.10 -12.70
N LYS A 183 -24.30 -0.17 -13.28
CA LYS A 183 -24.42 -1.11 -14.40
C LYS A 183 -23.65 -0.62 -15.63
N THR A 184 -23.76 0.67 -15.96
CA THR A 184 -23.10 1.25 -17.12
C THR A 184 -21.60 1.30 -16.93
N VAL A 185 -21.12 1.59 -15.71
CA VAL A 185 -19.69 1.50 -15.37
C VAL A 185 -19.19 0.07 -15.55
N ARG A 186 -19.88 -0.93 -15.00
CA ARG A 186 -19.50 -2.35 -15.12
C ARG A 186 -19.45 -2.83 -16.57
N GLU A 187 -20.46 -2.49 -17.37
CA GLU A 187 -20.49 -2.79 -18.79
C GLU A 187 -19.32 -2.13 -19.53
N SER A 188 -19.02 -0.87 -19.21
CA SER A 188 -17.90 -0.12 -19.81
C SER A 188 -16.53 -0.67 -19.43
N LEU A 189 -16.40 -1.23 -18.23
CA LEU A 189 -15.19 -1.93 -17.76
C LEU A 189 -15.09 -3.38 -18.27
N GLY A 190 -16.03 -3.83 -19.10
CA GLY A 190 -16.04 -5.19 -19.66
C GLY A 190 -16.52 -6.27 -18.68
N VAL A 191 -17.15 -5.90 -17.56
CA VAL A 191 -17.68 -6.86 -16.59
C VAL A 191 -18.99 -7.45 -17.09
N HIS A 192 -18.92 -8.67 -17.63
CA HIS A 192 -20.09 -9.37 -18.16
C HIS A 192 -21.12 -9.73 -17.07
N LYS A 193 -22.41 -9.62 -17.41
CA LYS A 193 -23.50 -9.92 -16.48
C LYS A 193 -23.44 -11.40 -16.08
N GLY A 194 -23.41 -11.66 -14.78
CA GLY A 194 -23.40 -13.00 -14.20
C GLY A 194 -22.02 -13.62 -13.98
N THR A 195 -20.92 -12.96 -14.41
CA THR A 195 -19.55 -13.48 -14.17
C THR A 195 -18.99 -13.04 -12.82
N VAL A 196 -19.18 -11.77 -12.47
CA VAL A 196 -18.70 -11.20 -11.19
C VAL A 196 -19.90 -10.69 -10.40
N GLY A 197 -19.93 -11.02 -9.11
CA GLY A 197 -20.92 -10.52 -8.16
C GLY A 197 -20.79 -9.02 -7.88
N LYS A 198 -21.38 -8.57 -6.77
CA LYS A 198 -21.26 -7.19 -6.30
C LYS A 198 -19.81 -6.89 -5.96
N TRP A 199 -19.26 -5.81 -6.52
CA TRP A 199 -17.92 -5.36 -6.20
C TRP A 199 -17.86 -4.84 -4.75
N THR A 200 -16.82 -5.27 -4.03
CA THR A 200 -16.48 -4.82 -2.69
C THR A 200 -15.01 -4.41 -2.65
N ARG A 201 -14.68 -3.41 -1.84
CA ARG A 201 -13.31 -2.85 -1.76
C ARG A 201 -12.32 -3.83 -1.13
N CYS A 202 -12.75 -4.53 -0.09
CA CYS A 202 -11.98 -5.58 0.58
C CYS A 202 -12.91 -6.79 0.71
N ASN A 203 -12.47 -7.93 0.18
CA ASN A 203 -13.16 -9.19 0.36
C ASN A 203 -12.43 -9.98 1.45
N TYR A 204 -13.07 -10.16 2.60
CA TYR A 204 -12.48 -10.87 3.74
C TYR A 204 -12.84 -12.36 3.74
N ASP A 205 -13.65 -12.81 2.77
CA ASP A 205 -14.03 -14.21 2.60
C ASP A 205 -13.03 -14.96 1.70
N ILE A 206 -11.86 -14.37 1.43
CA ILE A 206 -10.77 -15.01 0.67
C ILE A 206 -9.93 -15.79 1.69
N ASP A 207 -9.77 -17.10 1.46
CA ASP A 207 -8.94 -17.95 2.29
C ASP A 207 -7.45 -17.60 2.09
N TYR A 208 -6.74 -17.36 3.19
CA TYR A 208 -5.28 -17.14 3.20
C TYR A 208 -4.58 -18.24 4.01
N ILE A 209 -3.37 -18.62 3.59
CA ILE A 209 -2.55 -19.65 4.27
C ILE A 209 -2.11 -19.18 5.69
N LYS A 210 -2.19 -17.88 5.97
CA LYS A 210 -2.08 -17.30 7.31
C LYS A 210 -3.12 -16.20 7.54
N ASP A 211 -3.96 -16.40 8.55
CA ASP A 211 -4.60 -15.31 9.26
C ASP A 211 -3.53 -14.52 10.02
N VAL A 212 -3.32 -13.26 9.67
CA VAL A 212 -2.64 -12.33 10.58
C VAL A 212 -3.65 -12.03 11.68
N TYR A 213 -3.66 -12.85 12.74
CA TYR A 213 -4.51 -12.64 13.91
C TYR A 213 -4.24 -11.24 14.49
N THR A 214 -5.18 -10.34 14.24
CA THR A 214 -5.14 -8.95 14.67
C THR A 214 -5.57 -8.87 16.13
N VAL A 215 -4.62 -8.96 17.05
CA VAL A 215 -4.90 -8.72 18.47
C VAL A 215 -4.32 -7.37 18.86
N ILE A 216 -5.21 -6.38 18.91
CA ILE A 216 -5.00 -4.97 19.29
C ILE A 216 -4.42 -4.11 18.16
N MET A 217 -5.31 -3.71 17.26
CA MET A 217 -5.04 -2.69 16.26
C MET A 217 -5.21 -1.31 16.92
N ILE A 218 -4.13 -0.51 17.02
CA ILE A 218 -4.20 0.97 17.13
C ILE A 218 -3.47 1.68 15.95
N VAL A 219 -2.48 1.01 15.33
CA VAL A 219 -1.82 1.41 14.07
C VAL A 219 -1.61 0.15 13.22
N LYS A 220 -2.05 0.13 11.95
CA LYS A 220 -2.00 -1.09 11.10
C LYS A 220 -0.57 -1.57 10.82
N VAL A 221 0.28 -0.67 10.33
CA VAL A 221 1.70 -0.92 10.09
C VAL A 221 2.47 0.36 10.48
N PRO A 222 3.00 0.43 11.71
CA PRO A 222 3.72 1.63 12.15
C PRO A 222 5.10 1.70 11.50
N PHE A 223 5.53 2.90 11.12
CA PHE A 223 6.84 3.11 10.49
C PHE A 223 8.01 2.64 11.37
N THR A 224 7.83 2.65 12.70
CA THR A 224 8.78 2.14 13.70
C THR A 224 9.02 0.63 13.58
N GLY A 225 7.98 -0.15 13.24
CA GLY A 225 8.08 -1.59 13.02
C GLY A 225 8.93 -1.89 11.79
N THR A 226 8.59 -1.27 10.65
CA THR A 226 9.39 -1.37 9.42
C THR A 226 10.85 -0.93 9.65
N GLN A 227 11.08 0.14 10.41
CA GLN A 227 12.43 0.60 10.73
C GLN A 227 13.20 -0.41 11.59
N ALA A 228 12.53 -1.06 12.56
CA ALA A 228 13.13 -2.11 13.39
C ALA A 228 13.47 -3.35 12.56
N TRP A 229 12.57 -3.76 11.66
CA TRP A 229 12.80 -4.85 10.72
C TRP A 229 14.00 -4.58 9.80
N ILE A 230 14.11 -3.38 9.21
CA ILE A 230 15.27 -3.01 8.37
C ILE A 230 16.58 -3.06 9.17
N ARG A 231 16.56 -2.64 10.44
CA ARG A 231 17.74 -2.74 11.32
C ARG A 231 18.12 -4.20 11.58
N PHE A 232 17.15 -5.10 11.71
CA PHE A 232 17.39 -6.53 11.90
C PHE A 232 18.06 -7.19 10.68
N LEU A 233 17.78 -6.71 9.47
CA LEU A 233 18.48 -7.15 8.24
C LEU A 233 20.00 -6.85 8.28
N ASN A 234 20.44 -5.94 9.16
CA ASN A 234 21.85 -5.61 9.38
C ASN A 234 22.57 -5.17 8.09
N LEU A 235 21.86 -4.41 7.24
CA LEU A 235 22.41 -3.85 6.01
C LEU A 235 23.31 -2.64 6.33
N SER A 236 24.42 -2.52 5.60
CA SER A 236 25.34 -1.39 5.77
C SER A 236 24.63 -0.08 5.43
N VAL A 237 24.87 1.01 6.15
CA VAL A 237 24.26 2.32 5.84
C VAL A 237 25.17 3.09 4.89
N VAL A 238 24.62 3.65 3.81
CA VAL A 238 25.36 4.46 2.82
C VAL A 238 25.03 5.93 2.96
N ASP A 239 23.78 6.24 3.28
CA ASP A 239 23.30 7.60 3.52
C ASP A 239 22.46 7.58 4.80
N ASP A 240 22.94 8.27 5.83
CA ASP A 240 22.34 8.22 7.16
C ASP A 240 21.06 9.06 7.24
N TRP A 241 20.32 8.89 8.33
CA TRP A 241 19.01 9.48 8.57
C TRP A 241 19.02 10.99 8.40
N ARG A 242 18.35 11.48 7.35
CA ARG A 242 18.29 12.90 7.01
C ARG A 242 16.92 13.29 6.48
N PRO A 243 16.53 14.58 6.57
CA PRO A 243 15.31 15.04 5.94
C PRO A 243 15.39 14.94 4.42
N TRP A 244 14.25 14.67 3.79
CA TRP A 244 14.04 14.88 2.36
C TRP A 244 12.95 15.93 2.15
N TYR A 245 12.98 16.60 1.00
CA TYR A 245 12.21 17.81 0.74
C TYR A 245 11.31 17.65 -0.47
N ALA A 246 10.08 18.18 -0.36
CA ALA A 246 9.13 18.35 -1.45
C ALA A 246 8.59 19.78 -1.39
N ALA A 247 8.50 20.45 -2.54
CA ALA A 247 8.06 21.85 -2.64
C ALA A 247 8.72 22.81 -1.62
N GLY A 248 10.02 22.62 -1.32
CA GLY A 248 10.77 23.47 -0.38
C GLY A 248 10.45 23.25 1.10
N GLN A 249 9.67 22.23 1.46
CA GLN A 249 9.35 21.85 2.84
C GLN A 249 9.86 20.45 3.15
N VAL A 250 10.11 20.17 4.43
CA VAL A 250 10.47 18.82 4.89
C VAL A 250 9.27 17.91 4.69
N ALA A 251 9.41 16.98 3.74
CA ALA A 251 8.38 16.02 3.37
C ALA A 251 8.51 14.70 4.14
N GLY A 252 9.65 14.47 4.79
CA GLY A 252 9.87 13.36 5.69
C GLY A 252 11.36 13.12 5.92
N PHE A 253 11.71 11.89 6.30
CA PHE A 253 13.09 11.46 6.54
C PHE A 253 13.41 10.22 5.74
N THR A 254 14.65 10.13 5.25
CA THR A 254 15.15 9.03 4.43
C THR A 254 16.46 8.48 4.99
N ARG A 255 16.71 7.20 4.72
CA ARG A 255 17.99 6.51 4.95
C ARG A 255 18.20 5.48 3.84
N SER A 256 19.42 5.36 3.35
CA SER A 256 19.77 4.39 2.31
C SER A 256 20.78 3.37 2.82
N HIS A 257 20.58 2.12 2.40
CA HIS A 257 21.40 0.98 2.79
C HIS A 257 22.17 0.41 1.58
N ALA A 258 23.40 -0.02 1.84
CA ALA A 258 24.31 -0.71 0.92
C ALA A 258 23.93 -2.17 0.81
N ASN A 259 24.20 -2.73 -0.38
CA ASN A 259 23.74 -4.03 -0.84
C ASN A 259 22.20 -4.06 -0.93
N ASN A 260 21.69 -4.25 -2.15
CA ASN A 260 20.26 -4.28 -2.51
C ASN A 260 19.57 -2.91 -2.74
N ASN A 261 20.31 -1.78 -2.69
CA ASN A 261 19.79 -0.43 -2.97
C ASN A 261 18.49 -0.10 -2.20
N LEU A 262 18.36 -0.58 -0.96
CA LEU A 262 17.19 -0.33 -0.13
C LEU A 262 17.18 1.13 0.32
N ILE A 263 16.10 1.83 -0.01
CA ILE A 263 15.82 3.18 0.45
C ILE A 263 14.61 3.11 1.36
N TYR A 264 14.77 3.54 2.60
CA TYR A 264 13.68 3.72 3.54
C TYR A 264 13.35 5.20 3.65
N ALA A 265 12.09 5.55 3.39
CA ALA A 265 11.61 6.91 3.50
C ALA A 265 10.29 6.96 4.27
N THR A 266 10.15 7.98 5.11
CA THR A 266 8.88 8.34 5.75
C THR A 266 8.24 9.49 4.98
N VAL A 267 6.91 9.57 4.96
CA VAL A 267 6.17 10.71 4.41
C VAL A 267 5.44 11.40 5.56
N LYS A 268 5.87 12.61 5.89
CA LYS A 268 5.38 13.39 7.03
C LYS A 268 3.90 13.73 6.85
N GLY A 269 3.10 13.36 7.84
CA GLY A 269 1.65 13.61 7.83
C GLY A 269 0.89 12.77 6.81
N ALA A 270 1.47 11.64 6.38
CA ALA A 270 0.77 10.62 5.62
C ALA A 270 0.22 9.52 6.55
N GLY A 271 -0.87 8.89 6.12
CA GLY A 271 -1.48 7.73 6.79
C GLY A 271 -1.10 6.41 6.13
N HIS A 272 -1.91 5.37 6.37
CA HIS A 272 -1.65 4.00 5.92
C HIS A 272 -1.49 3.87 4.40
N THR A 273 -2.37 4.48 3.62
CA THR A 273 -2.19 4.59 2.16
C THR A 273 -1.65 5.97 1.85
N ALA A 274 -0.32 6.14 1.95
CA ALA A 274 0.33 7.45 1.92
C ALA A 274 -0.09 8.37 0.75
N PRO A 275 -0.27 7.88 -0.50
CA PRO A 275 -0.74 8.70 -1.61
C PRO A 275 -2.15 9.30 -1.43
N GLU A 276 -3.00 8.71 -0.58
CA GLU A 276 -4.34 9.25 -0.27
C GLU A 276 -4.25 10.56 0.55
N TYR A 277 -3.20 10.70 1.35
CA TYR A 277 -3.00 11.83 2.28
C TYR A 277 -2.02 12.86 1.73
N LYS A 278 -0.96 12.39 1.04
CA LYS A 278 0.17 13.19 0.55
C LYS A 278 0.47 12.89 -0.91
N PRO A 279 -0.49 13.10 -1.83
CA PRO A 279 -0.36 12.71 -3.23
C PRO A 279 0.80 13.42 -3.96
N LYS A 280 1.03 14.70 -3.66
CA LYS A 280 2.11 15.48 -4.29
C LYS A 280 3.48 14.98 -3.85
N GLU A 281 3.66 14.78 -2.55
CA GLU A 281 4.90 14.30 -1.96
C GLU A 281 5.20 12.84 -2.38
N CYS A 282 4.17 11.99 -2.43
CA CYS A 282 4.33 10.61 -2.90
C CYS A 282 4.68 10.54 -4.39
N LEU A 283 4.06 11.38 -5.23
CA LEU A 283 4.40 11.44 -6.65
C LEU A 283 5.82 11.93 -6.87
N GLU A 284 6.25 12.96 -6.15
CA GLU A 284 7.62 13.48 -6.23
C GLU A 284 8.66 12.45 -5.76
N MET A 285 8.38 11.75 -4.66
CA MET A 285 9.19 10.63 -4.17
C MET A 285 9.30 9.51 -5.21
N PHE A 286 8.17 9.07 -5.77
CA PHE A 286 8.14 8.01 -6.79
C PHE A 286 8.88 8.41 -8.07
N ALA A 287 8.67 9.63 -8.56
CA ALA A 287 9.33 10.15 -9.75
C ALA A 287 10.86 10.22 -9.59
N ARG A 288 11.34 10.63 -8.40
CA ARG A 288 12.78 10.62 -8.08
C ARG A 288 13.32 9.21 -8.05
N TRP A 289 12.62 8.29 -7.40
CA TRP A 289 13.01 6.88 -7.29
C TRP A 289 13.15 6.19 -8.65
N ILE A 290 12.15 6.27 -9.53
CA ILE A 290 12.22 5.63 -10.86
C ILE A 290 13.29 6.25 -11.77
N SER A 291 13.66 7.51 -11.53
CA SER A 291 14.71 8.21 -12.28
C SER A 291 16.10 7.99 -11.71
N GLY A 292 16.24 7.28 -10.58
CA GLY A 292 17.52 7.10 -9.88
C GLY A 292 18.03 8.35 -9.17
N ASN A 293 17.17 9.35 -8.95
CA ASN A 293 17.51 10.56 -8.23
C ASN A 293 17.38 10.34 -6.72
N THR A 294 18.26 10.98 -5.94
CA THR A 294 18.19 10.92 -4.47
C THR A 294 16.97 11.68 -3.95
N LEU A 295 16.37 11.17 -2.87
CA LEU A 295 15.35 11.89 -2.10
C LEU A 295 15.96 13.07 -1.34
#